data_AF-A0A815BRC2-F1
#
_entry.id   AF-A0A815BRC2-F1
#
_cell.length_a   1.000
_cell.length_b   1.000
_cell.length_c   1.000
_cell.angle_alpha   90.00
_cell.angle_beta   90.00
_cell.angle_gamma   90.00
#
_symmetry.space_group_name_H-M   'P 1'
#
loop_
_entity.id
_entity.type
_entity.pdbx_description
1 polymer ?
#
loop_
_entity_poly.entity_id
_entity_poly.type
_entity_poly.pdbx_seq_one_letter_code
_entity_poly.pdbx_strand_id
1 'polypeptide(L)'
;MLPLTEICNKLQLFEAERLELVYDKTISIRQTTVHVVDNHSIYTTTPWNSFMVMMDLPGKLCEALLLQNFENEMRDLRSIRQQKINMENELMQTISQENAALFTEITISDDPMQLLINGLDKQDPQYKGYVYHYTHLENAVSILNEGKLKSRNSAEGQFKNSAALNVIKSTDPSVKNYARFYFRPITPTQFCNENLGKNGSIERFGNDLMCPVPIFFKISLKDLANIPDLQWKISTGNMASYRSKSDNTLDIVKLFDFNGVYESPSDEYRYQHSSQQEYLIESELNLYLVYNDLSIICQNDLAMNSVKQLLNDNNAFLDKIFVDSSFYHNKNAKINIDNDEHRLTVSLNGSKEQGEIIVKFYNSVDDQFEIKGDIGLILNNNSIISVYVKQHITLMINLKNINYSVFYISQDENWLVYTNSRMPLLHLVERNGK
;
A
#
# COMPACT_ATOMS: atom_id res chain seq x y z
N MET A 1 -8.56 -38.52 -25.29
CA MET A 1 -8.67 -37.10 -24.87
C MET A 1 -8.93 -37.14 -23.37
N LEU A 2 -8.07 -36.52 -22.56
CA LEU A 2 -8.27 -36.49 -21.10
C LEU A 2 -9.49 -35.59 -20.77
N PRO A 3 -10.26 -35.86 -19.70
CA PRO A 3 -11.30 -34.95 -19.24
C PRO A 3 -10.74 -33.55 -18.96
N LEU A 4 -11.47 -32.48 -19.29
CA LEU A 4 -11.01 -31.11 -19.10
C LEU A 4 -10.63 -30.82 -17.64
N THR A 5 -11.32 -31.43 -16.67
CA THR A 5 -10.99 -31.39 -15.25
C THR A 5 -9.58 -31.94 -14.95
N GLU A 6 -9.14 -32.97 -15.67
CA GLU A 6 -7.81 -33.55 -15.53
C GLU A 6 -6.73 -32.72 -16.24
N ILE A 7 -7.10 -31.97 -17.28
CA ILE A 7 -6.24 -31.00 -17.99
C ILE A 7 -6.08 -29.72 -17.15
N CYS A 8 -7.17 -29.19 -16.57
CA CYS A 8 -7.15 -28.05 -15.65
C CYS A 8 -6.30 -28.35 -14.40
N ASN A 9 -6.31 -29.59 -13.90
CA ASN A 9 -5.47 -30.01 -12.77
C ASN A 9 -3.99 -30.19 -13.13
N LYS A 10 -3.64 -30.24 -14.43
CA LYS A 10 -2.27 -30.38 -14.94
C LYS A 10 -1.74 -29.10 -15.61
N LEU A 11 -2.56 -28.05 -15.66
CA LEU A 11 -2.23 -26.77 -16.28
C LEU A 11 -1.19 -26.05 -15.41
N GLN A 12 -0.02 -25.76 -16.00
CA GLN A 12 1.02 -24.98 -15.35
C GLN A 12 0.97 -23.56 -15.91
N LEU A 13 0.80 -22.59 -15.03
CA LEU A 13 0.55 -21.20 -15.37
C LEU A 13 1.76 -20.36 -14.97
N PHE A 14 2.20 -19.51 -15.88
CA PHE A 14 3.42 -18.73 -15.72
C PHE A 14 3.15 -17.26 -16.07
N GLU A 15 3.65 -16.34 -15.26
CA GLU A 15 3.59 -14.90 -15.48
C GLU A 15 4.81 -14.47 -16.30
N ALA A 16 4.61 -13.69 -17.37
CA ALA A 16 5.70 -13.24 -18.24
C ALA A 16 5.59 -11.74 -18.53
N GLU A 17 6.71 -11.03 -18.41
CA GLU A 17 6.79 -9.58 -18.65
C GLU A 17 6.64 -9.20 -20.14
N ARG A 18 6.91 -10.13 -21.07
CA ARG A 18 6.78 -9.95 -22.53
C ARG A 18 6.29 -11.22 -23.23
N LEU A 19 5.43 -11.04 -24.25
CA LEU A 19 4.91 -12.11 -25.11
C LEU A 19 5.11 -11.71 -26.58
N GLU A 20 5.80 -12.54 -27.39
CA GLU A 20 5.98 -12.34 -28.83
C GLU A 20 5.28 -13.44 -29.64
N LEU A 21 4.48 -13.02 -30.64
CA LEU A 21 3.75 -13.89 -31.57
C LEU A 21 4.58 -14.25 -32.79
N VAL A 22 4.99 -15.52 -32.88
CA VAL A 22 5.76 -16.03 -34.02
C VAL A 22 4.99 -17.13 -34.75
N TYR A 23 4.68 -16.91 -36.03
CA TYR A 23 4.16 -17.95 -36.92
C TYR A 23 5.33 -18.70 -37.55
N ASP A 24 5.32 -20.03 -37.42
CA ASP A 24 6.38 -20.93 -37.90
C ASP A 24 7.82 -20.48 -37.53
N LYS A 25 7.95 -19.92 -36.32
CA LYS A 25 9.21 -19.48 -35.68
C LYS A 25 10.01 -18.39 -36.42
N THR A 26 9.46 -17.69 -37.41
CA THR A 26 10.26 -16.73 -38.20
C THR A 26 9.68 -15.33 -38.42
N ILE A 27 8.38 -15.09 -38.20
CA ILE A 27 7.79 -13.76 -38.47
C ILE A 27 6.92 -13.30 -37.29
N SER A 28 7.22 -12.10 -36.77
CA SER A 28 6.39 -11.40 -35.79
C SER A 28 5.15 -10.82 -36.46
N ILE A 29 3.96 -11.36 -36.17
CA ILE A 29 2.74 -11.03 -36.95
C ILE A 29 1.91 -9.91 -36.31
N ARG A 30 1.93 -9.74 -34.98
CA ARG A 30 1.27 -8.60 -34.31
C ARG A 30 1.59 -8.54 -32.81
N GLN A 31 1.54 -7.35 -32.22
CA GLN A 31 1.40 -7.19 -30.77
C GLN A 31 -0.08 -7.37 -30.39
N THR A 32 -0.41 -8.45 -29.69
CA THR A 32 -1.69 -8.58 -28.97
C THR A 32 -1.52 -9.53 -27.78
N THR A 33 -2.41 -9.42 -26.81
CA THR A 33 -2.42 -10.24 -25.60
C THR A 33 -3.01 -11.62 -25.86
N VAL A 34 -2.23 -12.64 -25.45
CA VAL A 34 -2.53 -14.06 -25.21
C VAL A 34 -1.84 -15.03 -26.20
N HIS A 35 -1.03 -15.94 -25.63
CA HIS A 35 -0.52 -17.15 -26.28
C HIS A 35 -0.84 -18.40 -25.47
N VAL A 36 -1.13 -19.48 -26.22
CA VAL A 36 -1.05 -20.87 -25.78
C VAL A 36 0.21 -21.45 -26.41
N VAL A 37 1.19 -21.86 -25.60
CA VAL A 37 2.51 -22.33 -26.11
C VAL A 37 2.49 -23.84 -26.37
N ASP A 38 1.69 -24.59 -25.60
CA ASP A 38 1.36 -26.00 -25.78
C ASP A 38 0.00 -26.31 -25.13
N ASN A 39 -0.50 -27.55 -25.25
CA ASN A 39 -1.84 -27.96 -24.75
C ASN A 39 -2.07 -27.76 -23.24
N HIS A 40 -1.10 -27.26 -22.46
CA HIS A 40 -1.18 -27.19 -20.99
C HIS A 40 -0.61 -25.90 -20.36
N SER A 41 -0.22 -24.89 -21.16
CA SER A 41 0.42 -23.66 -20.63
C SER A 41 -0.18 -22.36 -21.18
N ILE A 42 -0.65 -21.47 -20.29
CA ILE A 42 -1.21 -20.14 -20.60
C ILE A 42 -0.42 -19.06 -19.84
N TYR A 43 -0.07 -17.97 -20.52
CA TYR A 43 0.71 -16.86 -19.97
C TYR A 43 -0.07 -15.54 -20.03
N THR A 44 -0.13 -14.79 -18.92
CA THR A 44 -0.82 -13.48 -18.82
C THR A 44 0.11 -12.39 -18.29
N THR A 45 -0.13 -11.13 -18.66
CA THR A 45 0.66 -9.95 -18.24
C THR A 45 0.06 -9.20 -17.04
N THR A 46 -1.02 -9.74 -16.46
CA THR A 46 -1.66 -9.25 -15.23
C THR A 46 -1.92 -10.46 -14.33
N PRO A 47 -1.99 -10.29 -12.98
CA PRO A 47 -2.22 -11.40 -12.06
C PRO A 47 -3.50 -12.16 -12.43
N TRP A 48 -3.45 -13.49 -12.52
CA TRP A 48 -4.58 -14.31 -12.99
C TRP A 48 -5.81 -14.18 -12.08
N ASN A 49 -5.58 -13.98 -10.79
CA ASN A 49 -6.60 -13.75 -9.77
C ASN A 49 -7.13 -12.31 -9.77
N SER A 50 -6.59 -11.43 -10.62
CA SER A 50 -7.16 -10.12 -10.81
C SER A 50 -8.51 -10.28 -11.49
N PHE A 51 -9.45 -9.48 -11.01
CA PHE A 51 -10.80 -9.48 -11.52
C PHE A 51 -10.84 -9.27 -13.04
N MET A 52 -9.96 -8.41 -13.59
CA MET A 52 -9.85 -8.21 -15.05
C MET A 52 -9.49 -9.49 -15.81
N VAL A 53 -8.54 -10.28 -15.32
CA VAL A 53 -8.11 -11.50 -16.02
C VAL A 53 -9.18 -12.57 -15.94
N MET A 54 -9.79 -12.80 -14.78
CA MET A 54 -10.90 -13.74 -14.66
C MET A 54 -12.15 -13.33 -15.48
N MET A 55 -12.34 -12.02 -15.74
CA MET A 55 -13.48 -11.50 -16.50
C MET A 55 -13.29 -11.54 -18.02
N ASP A 56 -12.11 -11.21 -18.52
CA ASP A 56 -11.89 -11.00 -19.96
C ASP A 56 -11.22 -12.18 -20.65
N LEU A 57 -10.39 -12.92 -19.93
CA LEU A 57 -9.61 -14.03 -20.48
C LEU A 57 -10.51 -15.12 -21.12
N PRO A 58 -11.67 -15.47 -20.55
CA PRO A 58 -12.58 -16.45 -21.15
C PRO A 58 -13.06 -16.07 -22.56
N GLY A 59 -13.54 -14.83 -22.72
CA GLY A 59 -14.05 -14.34 -24.00
C GLY A 59 -12.93 -14.17 -25.04
N LYS A 60 -11.81 -13.60 -24.60
CA LYS A 60 -10.63 -13.38 -25.45
C LYS A 60 -10.00 -14.69 -25.91
N LEU A 61 -9.96 -15.73 -25.07
CA LEU A 61 -9.49 -17.06 -25.46
C LEU A 61 -10.42 -17.73 -26.48
N CYS A 62 -11.74 -17.67 -26.27
CA CYS A 62 -12.70 -18.23 -27.23
C CYS A 62 -12.63 -17.54 -28.62
N GLU A 63 -12.44 -16.23 -28.63
CA GLU A 63 -12.33 -15.43 -29.86
C GLU A 63 -10.98 -15.64 -30.56
N ALA A 64 -9.87 -15.59 -29.82
CA ALA A 64 -8.52 -15.73 -30.38
C ALA A 64 -8.20 -17.14 -30.89
N LEU A 65 -8.80 -18.18 -30.28
CA LEU A 65 -8.54 -19.58 -30.62
C LEU A 65 -9.63 -20.22 -31.49
N LEU A 66 -10.66 -19.45 -31.89
CA LEU A 66 -11.80 -19.93 -32.69
C LEU A 66 -12.51 -21.14 -32.04
N LEU A 67 -12.51 -21.23 -30.71
CA LEU A 67 -13.03 -22.36 -29.92
C LEU A 67 -14.54 -22.26 -29.65
N GLN A 68 -15.35 -22.08 -30.70
CA GLN A 68 -16.80 -21.91 -30.57
C GLN A 68 -17.52 -23.13 -29.93
N ASN A 69 -16.89 -24.31 -29.92
CA ASN A 69 -17.48 -25.54 -29.40
C ASN A 69 -17.19 -25.83 -27.91
N PHE A 70 -16.39 -25.01 -27.24
CA PHE A 70 -16.04 -25.15 -25.81
C PHE A 70 -16.90 -24.26 -24.90
N GLU A 71 -17.97 -23.68 -25.45
CA GLU A 71 -18.85 -22.73 -24.76
C GLU A 71 -19.53 -23.29 -23.50
N ASN A 72 -19.81 -24.60 -23.51
CA ASN A 72 -20.44 -25.30 -22.39
C ASN A 72 -19.48 -25.53 -21.21
N GLU A 73 -18.17 -25.56 -21.45
CA GLU A 73 -17.14 -25.80 -20.43
C GLU A 73 -16.69 -24.49 -19.78
N MET A 74 -16.83 -23.36 -20.48
CA MET A 74 -16.64 -22.00 -19.95
C MET A 74 -17.83 -21.51 -19.11
N ARG A 75 -18.89 -22.33 -18.98
CA ARG A 75 -20.11 -22.05 -18.20
C ARG A 75 -19.82 -21.87 -16.72
N ASP A 76 -18.81 -22.57 -16.19
CA ASP A 76 -18.39 -22.48 -14.78
C ASP A 76 -17.64 -21.18 -14.46
N LEU A 77 -16.95 -20.59 -15.44
CA LEU A 77 -16.36 -19.25 -15.28
C LEU A 77 -17.41 -18.14 -15.40
N ARG A 78 -18.41 -18.34 -16.29
CA ARG A 78 -19.59 -17.45 -16.37
C ARG A 78 -20.44 -17.52 -15.08
N SER A 79 -20.55 -18.68 -14.44
CA SER A 79 -21.29 -18.82 -13.18
C SER A 79 -20.60 -18.10 -12.01
N ILE A 80 -19.26 -18.17 -11.92
CA ILE A 80 -18.46 -17.39 -10.96
C ILE A 80 -18.66 -15.88 -11.18
N ARG A 81 -18.67 -15.41 -12.45
CA ARG A 81 -19.00 -14.01 -12.79
C ARG A 81 -20.40 -13.64 -12.28
N GLN A 82 -21.39 -14.49 -12.51
CA GLN A 82 -22.77 -14.22 -12.10
C GLN A 82 -22.93 -14.21 -10.58
N GLN A 83 -22.30 -15.15 -9.88
CA GLN A 83 -22.30 -15.20 -8.41
C GLN A 83 -21.76 -13.91 -7.80
N LYS A 84 -20.63 -13.41 -8.32
CA LYS A 84 -20.05 -12.16 -7.82
C LYS A 84 -20.95 -10.94 -8.11
N ILE A 85 -21.56 -10.88 -9.29
CA ILE A 85 -22.55 -9.82 -9.60
C ILE A 85 -23.75 -9.90 -8.65
N ASN A 86 -24.22 -11.10 -8.33
CA ASN A 86 -25.32 -11.29 -7.40
C ASN A 86 -24.94 -10.83 -5.98
N MET A 87 -23.77 -11.23 -5.46
CA MET A 87 -23.27 -10.78 -4.16
C MET A 87 -23.14 -9.25 -4.08
N GLU A 88 -22.66 -8.61 -5.16
CA GLU A 88 -22.58 -7.15 -5.23
C GLU A 88 -23.95 -6.48 -5.21
N ASN A 89 -24.91 -6.99 -5.97
CA ASN A 89 -26.26 -6.46 -6.00
C ASN A 89 -26.95 -6.63 -4.64
N GLU A 90 -26.76 -7.78 -3.99
CA GLU A 90 -27.25 -8.07 -2.63
C GLU A 90 -26.62 -7.11 -1.61
N LEU A 91 -25.31 -6.87 -1.71
CA LEU A 91 -24.61 -5.90 -0.85
C LEU A 91 -25.17 -4.48 -1.07
N MET A 92 -25.31 -4.03 -2.30
CA MET A 92 -25.84 -2.69 -2.61
C MET A 92 -27.29 -2.52 -2.14
N GLN A 93 -28.11 -3.56 -2.24
CA GLN A 93 -29.47 -3.55 -1.70
C GLN A 93 -29.46 -3.45 -0.17
N THR A 94 -28.57 -4.20 0.49
CA THR A 94 -28.38 -4.16 1.94
C THR A 94 -27.96 -2.76 2.40
N ILE A 95 -26.95 -2.17 1.76
CA ILE A 95 -26.49 -0.80 2.04
C ILE A 95 -27.64 0.20 1.88
N SER A 96 -28.41 0.11 0.79
CA SER A 96 -29.54 1.01 0.56
C SER A 96 -30.63 0.91 1.65
N GLN A 97 -30.91 -0.30 2.15
CA GLN A 97 -31.90 -0.52 3.20
C GLN A 97 -31.41 0.03 4.55
N GLU A 98 -30.17 -0.27 4.90
CA GLU A 98 -29.55 0.23 6.13
C GLU A 98 -29.42 1.75 6.13
N ASN A 99 -29.00 2.35 5.01
CA ASN A 99 -28.91 3.80 4.86
C ASN A 99 -30.30 4.46 4.94
N ALA A 100 -31.32 3.84 4.35
CA ALA A 100 -32.69 4.35 4.47
C ALA A 100 -33.15 4.40 5.94
N ALA A 101 -32.85 3.35 6.73
CA ALA A 101 -33.13 3.33 8.16
C ALA A 101 -32.33 4.41 8.90
N LEU A 102 -31.00 4.47 8.68
CA LEU A 102 -30.10 5.47 9.26
C LEU A 102 -30.60 6.90 9.03
N PHE A 103 -31.05 7.20 7.81
CA PHE A 103 -31.52 8.54 7.43
C PHE A 103 -32.86 8.93 8.07
N THR A 104 -33.59 7.99 8.68
CA THR A 104 -34.74 8.33 9.54
C THR A 104 -34.31 8.78 10.94
N GLU A 105 -33.09 8.46 11.36
CA GLU A 105 -32.58 8.69 12.72
C GLU A 105 -31.61 9.88 12.83
N ILE A 106 -31.21 10.46 11.70
CA ILE A 106 -30.36 11.63 11.63
C ILE A 106 -31.11 12.82 11.06
N THR A 107 -30.63 14.02 11.38
CA THR A 107 -31.02 15.22 10.64
C THR A 107 -30.44 15.12 9.22
N ILE A 108 -31.31 14.98 8.23
CA ILE A 108 -30.91 15.03 6.83
C ILE A 108 -30.51 16.49 6.49
N SER A 109 -29.34 16.64 5.90
CA SER A 109 -28.85 17.90 5.36
C SER A 109 -28.85 17.82 3.84
N ASP A 110 -29.19 18.93 3.18
CA ASP A 110 -28.97 19.08 1.73
C ASP A 110 -27.50 19.32 1.39
N ASP A 111 -26.65 19.58 2.40
CA ASP A 111 -25.21 19.57 2.26
C ASP A 111 -24.65 18.12 2.35
N PRO A 112 -24.02 17.62 1.28
CA PRO A 112 -23.41 16.29 1.26
C PRO A 112 -22.37 16.05 2.36
N MET A 113 -21.58 17.06 2.73
CA MET A 113 -20.58 16.92 3.79
C MET A 113 -21.26 16.68 5.13
N GLN A 114 -22.25 17.50 5.47
CA GLN A 114 -22.99 17.34 6.71
C GLN A 114 -23.76 16.02 6.76
N LEU A 115 -24.33 15.55 5.64
CA LEU A 115 -24.96 14.23 5.57
C LEU A 115 -23.97 13.09 5.86
N LEU A 116 -22.77 13.15 5.25
CA LEU A 116 -21.69 12.20 5.48
C LEU A 116 -21.28 12.18 6.96
N ILE A 117 -21.02 13.35 7.55
CA ILE A 117 -20.64 13.46 8.97
C ILE A 117 -21.74 12.91 9.87
N ASN A 118 -23.01 13.26 9.63
CA ASN A 118 -24.12 12.78 10.45
C ASN A 118 -24.28 11.25 10.37
N GLY A 119 -24.12 10.67 9.18
CA GLY A 119 -24.20 9.22 9.00
C GLY A 119 -23.02 8.48 9.66
N LEU A 120 -21.81 9.03 9.58
CA LEU A 120 -20.64 8.49 10.26
C LEU A 120 -20.76 8.64 11.78
N ASP A 121 -21.30 9.76 12.29
CA ASP A 121 -21.45 10.06 13.72
C ASP A 121 -22.40 9.07 14.44
N LYS A 122 -23.29 8.40 13.71
CA LYS A 122 -24.15 7.33 14.23
C LYS A 122 -23.45 5.99 14.43
N GLN A 123 -22.27 5.82 13.86
CA GLN A 123 -21.46 4.63 14.05
C GLN A 123 -20.80 4.66 15.44
N ASP A 124 -20.36 3.51 15.95
CA ASP A 124 -19.63 3.43 17.24
C ASP A 124 -18.23 2.76 17.17
N PRO A 125 -17.37 3.05 16.17
CA PRO A 125 -15.98 2.61 16.18
C PRO A 125 -15.07 3.65 16.84
N GLN A 126 -13.94 3.18 17.38
CA GLN A 126 -12.91 4.05 17.96
C GLN A 126 -12.27 5.03 16.95
N TYR A 127 -12.44 4.80 15.65
CA TYR A 127 -11.84 5.60 14.58
C TYR A 127 -12.75 6.69 14.02
N LYS A 128 -14.01 6.75 14.47
CA LYS A 128 -15.06 7.64 13.97
C LYS A 128 -14.65 9.11 13.98
N GLY A 129 -15.10 9.85 12.97
CA GLY A 129 -14.93 11.30 12.88
C GLY A 129 -13.57 11.73 12.33
N TYR A 130 -12.74 10.78 11.90
CA TYR A 130 -11.42 11.05 11.35
C TYR A 130 -11.20 10.31 10.03
N VAL A 131 -10.27 10.83 9.24
CA VAL A 131 -9.70 10.17 8.07
C VAL A 131 -8.19 10.02 8.23
N TYR A 132 -7.64 9.03 7.54
CA TYR A 132 -6.30 8.52 7.77
C TYR A 132 -5.52 8.41 6.47
N HIS A 133 -4.39 9.11 6.38
CA HIS A 133 -3.42 8.87 5.32
C HIS A 133 -2.28 8.00 5.84
N TYR A 134 -1.87 7.02 5.04
CA TYR A 134 -0.85 6.03 5.37
C TYR A 134 0.30 6.12 4.36
N THR A 135 1.52 6.34 4.85
CA THR A 135 2.71 6.46 3.98
C THR A 135 3.99 6.04 4.70
N HIS A 136 5.08 5.91 3.94
CA HIS A 136 6.39 5.59 4.51
C HIS A 136 7.03 6.80 5.20
N LEU A 137 7.87 6.54 6.21
CA LEU A 137 8.67 7.51 6.97
C LEU A 137 9.21 8.67 6.13
N GLU A 138 9.92 8.38 5.04
CA GLU A 138 10.55 9.42 4.21
C GLU A 138 9.52 10.34 3.55
N ASN A 139 8.40 9.80 3.09
CA ASN A 139 7.29 10.60 2.55
C ASN A 139 6.62 11.43 3.64
N ALA A 140 6.43 10.85 4.83
CA ALA A 140 5.83 11.56 5.95
C ALA A 140 6.68 12.77 6.36
N VAL A 141 8.01 12.61 6.41
CA VAL A 141 8.96 13.72 6.66
C VAL A 141 8.86 14.78 5.57
N SER A 142 8.77 14.38 4.30
CA SER A 142 8.58 15.33 3.19
C SER A 142 7.30 16.16 3.36
N ILE A 143 6.17 15.49 3.62
CA ILE A 143 4.87 16.12 3.87
C ILE A 143 4.94 17.12 5.03
N LEU A 144 5.59 16.75 6.14
CA LEU A 144 5.71 17.60 7.34
C LEU A 144 6.67 18.78 7.14
N ASN A 145 7.73 18.63 6.34
CA ASN A 145 8.62 19.74 6.00
C ASN A 145 7.95 20.74 5.06
N GLU A 146 7.13 20.27 4.13
CA GLU A 146 6.36 21.13 3.22
C GLU A 146 5.09 21.71 3.88
N GLY A 147 4.58 21.05 4.92
CA GLY A 147 3.28 21.35 5.52
C GLY A 147 2.11 21.00 4.60
N LYS A 148 2.31 20.11 3.61
CA LYS A 148 1.34 19.79 2.57
C LYS A 148 1.34 18.30 2.25
N LEU A 149 0.14 17.73 2.20
CA LEU A 149 -0.09 16.36 1.73
C LEU A 149 -0.62 16.44 0.30
N LYS A 150 0.25 16.13 -0.67
CA LYS A 150 -0.03 16.23 -2.10
C LYS A 150 -0.61 14.95 -2.68
N SER A 151 -1.38 15.09 -3.75
CA SER A 151 -1.76 14.00 -4.64
C SER A 151 -0.52 13.40 -5.32
N ARG A 152 -0.67 12.19 -5.86
CA ARG A 152 0.46 11.50 -6.51
C ARG A 152 1.00 12.26 -7.71
N ASN A 153 0.13 12.84 -8.56
CA ASN A 153 0.56 13.63 -9.71
C ASN A 153 1.21 14.96 -9.28
N SER A 154 0.74 15.56 -8.19
CA SER A 154 1.35 16.79 -7.64
C SER A 154 2.70 16.54 -6.95
N ALA A 155 3.03 15.28 -6.64
CA ALA A 155 4.24 14.87 -5.92
C ALA A 155 5.30 14.16 -6.81
N GLU A 156 5.18 14.26 -8.15
CA GLU A 156 6.04 13.54 -9.10
C GLU A 156 7.54 13.71 -8.77
N GLY A 157 8.25 12.58 -8.62
CA GLY A 157 9.69 12.50 -8.35
C GLY A 157 10.11 12.58 -6.88
N GLN A 158 9.19 12.85 -5.93
CA GLN A 158 9.53 13.05 -4.51
C GLN A 158 8.89 12.04 -3.54
N PHE A 159 8.17 11.04 -4.07
CA PHE A 159 7.37 10.10 -3.27
C PHE A 159 7.80 8.64 -3.45
N LYS A 160 8.19 7.95 -2.37
CA LYS A 160 8.43 6.49 -2.36
C LYS A 160 7.11 5.74 -2.41
N ASN A 161 6.91 4.94 -3.45
CA ASN A 161 5.63 4.28 -3.69
C ASN A 161 5.51 2.96 -2.90
N SER A 162 4.72 2.97 -1.82
CA SER A 162 4.36 1.76 -1.06
C SER A 162 3.13 1.01 -1.61
N ALA A 163 2.78 1.21 -2.89
CA ALA A 163 1.63 0.59 -3.55
C ALA A 163 2.08 -0.30 -4.72
N ALA A 164 1.23 -1.26 -5.12
CA ALA A 164 1.60 -2.25 -6.14
C ALA A 164 1.74 -1.57 -7.48
N LEU A 165 2.78 -1.93 -8.25
CA LEU A 165 2.98 -1.40 -9.59
C LEU A 165 1.77 -1.70 -10.47
N ASN A 166 1.22 -2.91 -10.38
CA ASN A 166 0.03 -3.29 -11.13
C ASN A 166 -1.22 -2.48 -10.71
N VAL A 167 -1.37 -2.17 -9.42
CA VAL A 167 -2.44 -1.29 -8.94
C VAL A 167 -2.24 0.14 -9.44
N ILE A 168 -1.01 0.66 -9.44
CA ILE A 168 -0.69 2.01 -9.93
C ILE A 168 -0.93 2.12 -11.44
N LYS A 169 -0.59 1.07 -12.20
CA LYS A 169 -0.80 1.01 -13.66
C LYS A 169 -2.28 0.86 -14.02
N SER A 170 -3.06 0.10 -13.23
CA SER A 170 -4.49 -0.12 -13.47
C SER A 170 -5.38 1.00 -12.91
N THR A 171 -4.87 1.84 -12.01
CA THR A 171 -5.61 2.98 -11.47
C THR A 171 -5.75 4.05 -12.53
N ASP A 172 -6.98 4.49 -12.77
CA ASP A 172 -7.28 5.58 -13.70
C ASP A 172 -6.40 6.82 -13.39
N PRO A 173 -5.75 7.42 -14.40
CA PRO A 173 -4.88 8.57 -14.20
C PRO A 173 -5.52 9.72 -13.42
N SER A 174 -6.83 9.94 -13.56
CA SER A 174 -7.57 10.99 -12.85
C SER A 174 -7.58 10.78 -11.33
N VAL A 175 -7.54 9.55 -10.85
CA VAL A 175 -7.47 9.21 -9.42
C VAL A 175 -6.15 9.66 -8.81
N LYS A 176 -5.08 9.76 -9.62
CA LYS A 176 -3.77 10.21 -9.15
C LYS A 176 -3.72 11.72 -8.87
N ASN A 177 -4.77 12.47 -9.23
CA ASN A 177 -4.96 13.88 -8.87
C ASN A 177 -5.49 14.09 -7.45
N TYR A 178 -5.76 13.02 -6.70
CA TYR A 178 -6.29 13.13 -5.34
C TYR A 178 -5.28 12.68 -4.29
N ALA A 179 -5.17 13.48 -3.23
CA ALA A 179 -4.70 13.02 -1.93
C ALA A 179 -5.76 12.08 -1.35
N ARG A 180 -5.35 10.88 -0.98
CA ARG A 180 -6.25 9.78 -0.58
C ARG A 180 -6.15 9.51 0.91
N PHE A 181 -7.30 9.36 1.54
CA PHE A 181 -7.43 9.05 2.95
C PHE A 181 -8.43 7.91 3.12
N TYR A 182 -8.17 6.99 4.04
CA TYR A 182 -9.11 5.97 4.47
C TYR A 182 -9.94 6.48 5.64
N PHE A 183 -11.15 5.97 5.82
CA PHE A 183 -11.97 6.28 7.01
C PHE A 183 -11.52 5.52 8.27
N ARG A 184 -10.58 4.58 8.13
CA ARG A 184 -10.04 3.81 9.25
C ARG A 184 -8.61 3.33 9.00
N PRO A 185 -7.85 3.05 10.05
CA PRO A 185 -6.69 2.18 9.97
C PRO A 185 -7.12 0.70 9.94
N ILE A 186 -6.14 -0.19 9.90
CA ILE A 186 -6.29 -1.65 9.87
C ILE A 186 -7.10 -2.08 8.64
N THR A 187 -6.84 -1.48 7.48
CA THR A 187 -7.49 -1.90 6.22
C THR A 187 -6.84 -3.17 5.66
N PRO A 188 -7.51 -3.91 4.76
CA PRO A 188 -6.88 -5.03 4.05
C PRO A 188 -5.64 -4.60 3.23
N THR A 189 -5.66 -3.41 2.64
CA THR A 189 -4.51 -2.89 1.87
C THR A 189 -3.33 -2.61 2.79
N GLN A 190 -3.58 -2.02 3.95
CA GLN A 190 -2.55 -1.85 4.97
C GLN A 190 -1.96 -3.20 5.36
N PHE A 191 -2.78 -4.23 5.64
CA PHE A 191 -2.26 -5.56 5.98
C PHE A 191 -1.33 -6.13 4.90
N CYS A 192 -1.62 -5.91 3.62
CA CYS A 192 -0.76 -6.38 2.54
C CYS A 192 0.60 -5.67 2.52
N ASN A 193 0.63 -4.36 2.82
CA ASN A 193 1.79 -3.50 2.57
C ASN A 193 2.57 -3.16 3.85
N GLU A 194 2.01 -3.37 5.05
CA GLU A 194 2.62 -2.95 6.31
C GLU A 194 3.95 -3.66 6.58
N ASN A 195 4.92 -2.92 7.12
CA ASN A 195 6.29 -3.39 7.36
C ASN A 195 6.90 -3.91 6.04
N LEU A 196 7.46 -5.12 6.03
CA LEU A 196 8.01 -5.73 4.81
C LEU A 196 6.93 -6.40 3.94
N GLY A 197 5.65 -6.18 4.25
CA GLY A 197 4.51 -6.70 3.51
C GLY A 197 4.22 -8.18 3.73
N LYS A 198 3.08 -8.64 3.22
CA LYS A 198 2.68 -10.07 3.28
C LYS A 198 3.63 -10.93 2.43
N ASN A 199 3.84 -12.18 2.82
CA ASN A 199 4.57 -13.15 1.98
C ASN A 199 3.76 -13.49 0.72
N GLY A 200 4.45 -13.80 -0.39
CA GLY A 200 3.84 -14.03 -1.70
C GLY A 200 3.32 -12.76 -2.39
N SER A 201 3.66 -11.57 -1.90
CA SER A 201 3.25 -10.30 -2.55
C SER A 201 3.84 -10.15 -3.94
N ILE A 202 5.11 -10.54 -4.14
CA ILE A 202 5.75 -10.50 -5.46
C ILE A 202 5.00 -11.38 -6.45
N GLU A 203 4.75 -12.64 -6.09
CA GLU A 203 4.01 -13.61 -6.92
C GLU A 203 2.59 -13.15 -7.24
N ARG A 204 1.96 -12.38 -6.35
CA ARG A 204 0.58 -11.92 -6.52
C ARG A 204 0.47 -10.58 -7.24
N PHE A 205 1.43 -9.68 -7.08
CA PHE A 205 1.31 -8.27 -7.47
C PHE A 205 2.42 -7.79 -8.41
N GLY A 206 3.43 -8.62 -8.70
CA GLY A 206 4.55 -8.31 -9.58
C GLY A 206 5.65 -7.44 -8.95
N ASN A 207 5.50 -7.03 -7.69
CA ASN A 207 6.51 -6.29 -6.94
C ASN A 207 6.34 -6.46 -5.42
N ASP A 208 7.36 -6.08 -4.65
CA ASP A 208 7.24 -6.04 -3.20
C ASP A 208 6.32 -4.90 -2.75
N LEU A 209 5.16 -5.29 -2.24
CA LEU A 209 4.23 -4.39 -1.56
C LEU A 209 4.70 -4.18 -0.13
N MET A 210 5.46 -3.13 0.11
CA MET A 210 5.95 -2.83 1.46
C MET A 210 5.94 -1.34 1.82
N CYS A 211 5.87 -1.11 3.12
CA CYS A 211 6.01 0.16 3.80
C CYS A 211 6.72 -0.14 5.11
N PRO A 212 8.07 -0.26 5.09
CA PRO A 212 8.83 -0.79 6.22
C PRO A 212 8.67 -0.02 7.51
N VAL A 213 8.51 1.30 7.41
CA VAL A 213 8.20 2.20 8.53
C VAL A 213 6.96 3.00 8.18
N PRO A 214 5.78 2.52 8.58
CA PRO A 214 4.52 3.18 8.26
C PRO A 214 4.17 4.29 9.25
N ILE A 215 3.81 5.46 8.71
CA ILE A 215 3.39 6.64 9.46
C ILE A 215 1.97 7.03 9.03
N PHE A 216 1.12 7.31 10.02
CA PHE A 216 -0.25 7.75 9.80
C PHE A 216 -0.41 9.25 10.04
N PHE A 217 -1.19 9.91 9.18
CA PHE A 217 -1.78 11.21 9.44
C PHE A 217 -3.25 10.99 9.79
N LYS A 218 -3.65 11.30 11.02
CA LYS A 218 -5.05 11.30 11.48
C LYS A 218 -5.57 12.74 11.45
N ILE A 219 -6.67 12.95 10.74
CA ILE A 219 -7.23 14.27 10.47
C ILE A 219 -8.73 14.27 10.76
N SER A 220 -9.22 15.28 11.47
CA SER A 220 -10.63 15.45 11.79
C SER A 220 -11.45 15.74 10.54
N LEU A 221 -12.53 14.98 10.33
CA LEU A 221 -13.50 15.28 9.26
C LEU A 221 -14.19 16.62 9.48
N LYS A 222 -14.38 17.04 10.73
CA LYS A 222 -14.98 18.34 11.07
C LYS A 222 -14.05 19.48 10.69
N ASP A 223 -12.74 19.33 10.92
CA ASP A 223 -11.77 20.33 10.47
C ASP A 223 -11.76 20.44 8.94
N LEU A 224 -11.80 19.31 8.23
CA LEU A 224 -11.89 19.30 6.77
C LEU A 224 -13.16 19.99 6.24
N ALA A 225 -14.31 19.75 6.87
CA ALA A 225 -15.57 20.40 6.52
C ALA A 225 -15.56 21.91 6.74
N ASN A 226 -14.71 22.40 7.64
CA ASN A 226 -14.56 23.83 7.94
C ASN A 226 -13.59 24.56 7.00
N ILE A 227 -12.89 23.85 6.10
CA ILE A 227 -12.00 24.49 5.12
C ILE A 227 -12.85 25.06 3.97
N PRO A 228 -12.85 26.40 3.75
CA PRO A 228 -13.58 27.00 2.65
C PRO A 228 -13.09 26.48 1.30
N ASP A 229 -14.03 26.23 0.38
CA ASP A 229 -13.77 25.84 -1.01
C ASP A 229 -12.93 24.56 -1.20
N LEU A 230 -12.80 23.71 -0.16
CA LEU A 230 -12.09 22.45 -0.24
C LEU A 230 -12.73 21.54 -1.30
N GLN A 231 -11.95 21.19 -2.32
CA GLN A 231 -12.40 20.25 -3.35
C GLN A 231 -12.22 18.82 -2.82
N TRP A 232 -13.31 18.21 -2.38
CA TRP A 232 -13.33 16.87 -1.81
C TRP A 232 -14.32 15.96 -2.53
N LYS A 233 -14.09 14.65 -2.41
CA LYS A 233 -15.00 13.57 -2.81
C LYS A 233 -14.93 12.42 -1.81
N ILE A 234 -15.93 11.56 -1.86
CA ILE A 234 -15.85 10.22 -1.26
C ILE A 234 -15.94 9.16 -2.34
N SER A 235 -15.46 7.96 -2.04
CA SER A 235 -15.66 6.80 -2.89
C SER A 235 -16.62 5.78 -2.27
N THR A 236 -17.32 5.04 -3.12
CA THR A 236 -18.16 3.90 -2.72
C THR A 236 -17.34 2.62 -2.50
N GLY A 237 -16.04 2.64 -2.80
CA GLY A 237 -15.10 1.54 -2.55
C GLY A 237 -13.68 1.90 -2.99
N ASN A 238 -12.82 0.90 -3.16
CA ASN A 238 -11.42 1.10 -3.56
C ASN A 238 -11.30 1.81 -4.93
N MET A 239 -10.59 2.94 -4.99
CA MET A 239 -10.43 3.73 -6.22
C MET A 239 -9.62 3.04 -7.33
N ALA A 240 -8.97 1.91 -7.06
CA ALA A 240 -8.36 1.08 -8.10
C ALA A 240 -9.38 0.19 -8.84
N SER A 241 -10.63 0.11 -8.35
CA SER A 241 -11.72 -0.62 -8.99
C SER A 241 -12.48 0.28 -9.96
N TYR A 242 -12.64 -0.16 -11.21
CA TYR A 242 -13.44 0.56 -12.21
C TYR A 242 -14.92 0.70 -11.85
N ARG A 243 -15.41 -0.07 -10.87
CA ARG A 243 -16.79 -0.01 -10.37
C ARG A 243 -16.97 1.02 -9.26
N SER A 244 -15.88 1.48 -8.65
CA SER A 244 -15.95 2.47 -7.59
C SER A 244 -16.40 3.80 -8.18
N LYS A 245 -17.45 4.38 -7.59
CA LYS A 245 -17.91 5.71 -7.93
C LYS A 245 -17.31 6.67 -6.91
N SER A 246 -16.95 7.87 -7.38
CA SER A 246 -16.50 8.92 -6.49
C SER A 246 -17.04 10.28 -6.89
N ASP A 247 -17.67 10.94 -5.94
CA ASP A 247 -18.15 12.32 -6.07
C ASP A 247 -18.43 12.88 -4.68
N ASN A 248 -18.89 14.12 -4.59
CA ASN A 248 -19.39 14.72 -3.36
C ASN A 248 -20.89 15.06 -3.43
N THR A 249 -21.64 14.42 -4.34
CA THR A 249 -23.09 14.64 -4.45
C THR A 249 -23.86 13.87 -3.38
N LEU A 250 -25.07 14.35 -3.02
CA LEU A 250 -25.96 13.65 -2.10
C LEU A 250 -26.23 12.20 -2.54
N ASP A 251 -26.36 11.95 -3.84
CA ASP A 251 -26.62 10.62 -4.37
C ASP A 251 -25.45 9.66 -4.12
N ILE A 252 -24.21 10.12 -4.25
CA ILE A 252 -23.04 9.30 -3.91
C ILE A 252 -22.92 9.09 -2.40
N VAL A 253 -23.18 10.12 -1.58
CA VAL A 253 -23.20 9.98 -0.11
C VAL A 253 -24.25 8.99 0.37
N LYS A 254 -25.43 8.95 -0.27
CA LYS A 254 -26.47 7.95 0.03
C LYS A 254 -26.08 6.51 -0.33
N LEU A 255 -25.09 6.33 -1.22
CA LEU A 255 -24.53 5.02 -1.58
C LEU A 255 -23.32 4.63 -0.72
N PHE A 256 -22.84 5.52 0.14
CA PHE A 256 -21.73 5.23 1.04
C PHE A 256 -22.14 4.18 2.08
N ASP A 257 -21.31 3.16 2.28
CA ASP A 257 -21.59 2.10 3.26
C ASP A 257 -21.12 2.51 4.68
N PHE A 258 -21.96 3.24 5.41
CA PHE A 258 -21.65 3.75 6.75
C PHE A 258 -21.35 2.67 7.78
N ASN A 259 -22.02 1.52 7.70
CA ASN A 259 -21.81 0.41 8.62
C ASN A 259 -20.56 -0.40 8.19
N GLY A 260 -20.48 -0.77 6.92
CA GLY A 260 -19.44 -1.63 6.38
C GLY A 260 -18.04 -0.99 6.40
N VAL A 261 -17.94 0.34 6.30
CA VAL A 261 -16.64 1.04 6.37
C VAL A 261 -15.91 0.78 7.68
N TYR A 262 -16.63 0.52 8.77
CA TYR A 262 -16.09 0.26 10.10
C TYR A 262 -16.25 -1.19 10.57
N GLU A 263 -16.85 -2.04 9.75
CA GLU A 263 -17.11 -3.43 10.11
C GLU A 263 -15.82 -4.22 10.31
N SER A 264 -15.87 -5.20 11.20
CA SER A 264 -14.74 -6.10 11.44
C SER A 264 -14.63 -7.15 10.32
N PRO A 265 -13.49 -7.85 10.18
CA PRO A 265 -13.27 -8.85 9.13
C PRO A 265 -14.18 -10.10 9.17
N SER A 266 -15.26 -10.10 9.96
CA SER A 266 -16.20 -11.21 10.11
C SER A 266 -17.05 -11.45 8.86
N ASP A 267 -17.43 -10.39 8.13
CA ASP A 267 -17.96 -10.49 6.78
C ASP A 267 -16.82 -10.17 5.80
N GLU A 268 -16.18 -11.21 5.27
CA GLU A 268 -14.99 -11.05 4.44
C GLU A 268 -15.27 -10.20 3.18
N TYR A 269 -16.47 -10.30 2.59
CA TYR A 269 -16.78 -9.62 1.34
C TYR A 269 -17.08 -8.14 1.55
N ARG A 270 -18.03 -7.81 2.44
CA ARG A 270 -18.39 -6.42 2.75
C ARG A 270 -17.20 -5.67 3.34
N TYR A 271 -16.46 -6.29 4.25
CA TYR A 271 -15.23 -5.71 4.81
C TYR A 271 -14.20 -5.42 3.71
N GLN A 272 -13.91 -6.36 2.80
CA GLN A 272 -12.93 -6.13 1.72
C GLN A 272 -13.33 -4.98 0.79
N HIS A 273 -14.63 -4.73 0.63
CA HIS A 273 -15.15 -3.66 -0.21
C HIS A 273 -15.20 -2.31 0.52
N SER A 274 -15.96 -2.25 1.62
CA SER A 274 -16.37 -1.01 2.27
C SER A 274 -15.26 -0.42 3.16
N SER A 275 -14.39 -1.24 3.76
CA SER A 275 -13.24 -0.73 4.55
C SER A 275 -12.19 0.01 3.71
N GLN A 276 -12.31 -0.07 2.38
CA GLN A 276 -11.44 0.57 1.40
C GLN A 276 -12.12 1.78 0.76
N GLN A 277 -13.26 2.24 1.28
CA GLN A 277 -13.83 3.53 0.92
C GLN A 277 -12.88 4.65 1.37
N GLU A 278 -12.80 5.69 0.53
CA GLU A 278 -11.79 6.72 0.64
C GLU A 278 -12.43 8.10 0.67
N TYR A 279 -11.84 8.97 1.47
CA TYR A 279 -12.02 10.41 1.37
C TYR A 279 -10.90 10.95 0.48
N LEU A 280 -11.27 11.81 -0.46
CA LEU A 280 -10.39 12.29 -1.53
C LEU A 280 -10.34 13.80 -1.48
N ILE A 281 -9.14 14.37 -1.52
CA ILE A 281 -8.93 15.81 -1.63
C ILE A 281 -8.17 16.06 -2.93
N GLU A 282 -8.70 16.93 -3.79
CA GLU A 282 -8.06 17.23 -5.05
C GLU A 282 -6.76 18.02 -4.84
N SER A 283 -5.73 17.68 -5.62
CA SER A 283 -4.41 18.32 -5.63
C SER A 283 -3.59 18.17 -4.34
N GLU A 284 -3.97 18.83 -3.24
CA GLU A 284 -3.23 18.82 -1.98
C GLU A 284 -4.07 19.28 -0.77
N LEU A 285 -3.67 18.84 0.42
CA LEU A 285 -4.16 19.35 1.71
C LEU A 285 -3.05 20.13 2.42
N ASN A 286 -3.33 21.39 2.78
CA ASN A 286 -2.47 22.18 3.65
C ASN A 286 -2.69 21.79 5.12
N LEU A 287 -1.66 21.23 5.75
CA LEU A 287 -1.74 20.70 7.12
C LEU A 287 -1.92 21.79 8.19
N TYR A 288 -1.56 23.04 7.90
CA TYR A 288 -1.79 24.16 8.83
C TYR A 288 -3.28 24.45 9.02
N LEU A 289 -4.13 24.11 8.05
CA LEU A 289 -5.59 24.32 8.13
C LEU A 289 -6.30 23.32 9.06
N VAL A 290 -5.65 22.19 9.35
CA VAL A 290 -6.16 21.09 10.19
C VAL A 290 -5.27 20.86 11.42
N TYR A 291 -4.42 21.82 11.76
CA TYR A 291 -3.35 21.65 12.76
C TYR A 291 -3.88 21.28 14.15
N ASN A 292 -5.05 21.79 14.53
CA ASN A 292 -5.60 21.61 15.87
C ASN A 292 -5.86 20.13 16.18
N ASP A 293 -6.56 19.42 15.29
CA ASP A 293 -6.89 18.00 15.45
C ASP A 293 -6.02 17.06 14.60
N LEU A 294 -4.89 17.55 14.07
CA LEU A 294 -3.90 16.72 13.39
C LEU A 294 -3.14 15.84 14.39
N SER A 295 -2.98 14.56 14.08
CA SER A 295 -2.05 13.67 14.78
C SER A 295 -1.22 12.86 13.80
N ILE A 296 0.08 12.79 14.04
CA ILE A 296 1.05 11.98 13.30
C ILE A 296 1.38 10.76 14.15
N ILE A 297 0.90 9.60 13.73
CA ILE A 297 0.96 8.39 14.53
C ILE A 297 2.09 7.50 14.00
N CYS A 298 2.97 7.12 14.91
CA CYS A 298 4.11 6.24 14.69
C CYS A 298 3.84 4.88 15.33
N GLN A 299 4.36 3.80 14.73
CA GLN A 299 4.16 2.43 15.22
C GLN A 299 4.86 2.17 16.56
N ASN A 300 6.01 2.80 16.78
CA ASN A 300 6.87 2.60 17.95
C ASN A 300 7.82 3.81 18.14
N ASP A 301 8.56 3.83 19.24
CA ASP A 301 9.51 4.90 19.57
C ASP A 301 10.62 5.05 18.55
N LEU A 302 11.09 3.97 17.92
CA LEU A 302 12.15 4.04 16.90
C LEU A 302 11.69 4.81 15.66
N ALA A 303 10.47 4.56 15.20
CA ALA A 303 9.85 5.29 14.10
C ALA A 303 9.66 6.77 14.48
N MET A 304 9.12 7.06 15.67
CA MET A 304 8.95 8.43 16.17
C MET A 304 10.29 9.17 16.25
N ASN A 305 11.32 8.53 16.80
CA ASN A 305 12.66 9.11 16.93
C ASN A 305 13.25 9.40 15.55
N SER A 306 13.09 8.49 14.59
CA SER A 306 13.56 8.72 13.21
C SER A 306 12.82 9.88 12.54
N VAL A 307 11.48 9.99 12.68
CA VAL A 307 10.71 11.13 12.17
C VAL A 307 11.25 12.43 12.77
N LYS A 308 11.34 12.52 14.10
CA LYS A 308 11.79 13.73 14.80
C LYS A 308 13.20 14.13 14.40
N GLN A 309 14.09 13.16 14.28
CA GLN A 309 15.49 13.37 13.90
C GLN A 309 15.65 13.89 12.47
N LEU A 310 14.77 13.47 11.56
CA LEU A 310 14.75 13.88 10.16
C LEU A 310 14.11 15.26 9.96
N LEU A 311 13.22 15.67 10.87
CA LEU A 311 12.63 17.00 10.85
C LEU A 311 13.62 18.04 11.38
N ASN A 312 13.37 19.30 11.03
CA ASN A 312 14.08 20.43 11.60
C ASN A 312 13.62 20.65 13.04
N ASP A 313 14.51 21.07 13.95
CA ASP A 313 14.18 21.31 15.38
C ASP A 313 13.04 22.33 15.58
N ASN A 314 12.81 23.22 14.61
CA ASN A 314 11.75 24.23 14.63
C ASN A 314 10.53 23.82 13.78
N ASN A 315 10.40 22.55 13.38
CA ASN A 315 9.27 22.12 12.59
C ASN A 315 7.97 22.24 13.40
N ALA A 316 6.96 22.89 12.84
CA ALA A 316 5.72 23.23 13.53
C ALA A 316 4.92 22.01 14.01
N PHE A 317 5.16 20.82 13.46
CA PHE A 317 4.38 19.62 13.73
C PHE A 317 5.04 18.67 14.74
N LEU A 318 6.16 19.05 15.38
CA LEU A 318 6.87 18.18 16.33
C LEU A 318 6.00 17.76 17.53
N ASP A 319 5.11 18.62 17.97
CA ASP A 319 4.15 18.39 19.06
C ASP A 319 2.95 17.52 18.64
N LYS A 320 2.82 17.23 17.34
CA LYS A 320 1.76 16.39 16.76
C LYS A 320 2.18 14.93 16.58
N ILE A 321 3.41 14.55 16.94
CA ILE A 321 3.95 13.21 16.69
C ILE A 321 3.82 12.34 17.94
N PHE A 322 3.11 11.22 17.81
CA PHE A 322 2.79 10.29 18.90
C PHE A 322 3.08 8.85 18.51
N VAL A 323 3.24 7.97 19.51
CA VAL A 323 3.31 6.53 19.32
C VAL A 323 1.96 5.91 19.68
N ASP A 324 1.38 5.16 18.74
CA ASP A 324 0.22 4.31 19.01
C ASP A 324 0.22 3.07 18.11
N SER A 325 0.59 1.94 18.70
CA SER A 325 0.67 0.66 18.00
C SER A 325 -0.69 0.10 17.58
N SER A 326 -1.82 0.58 18.13
CA SER A 326 -3.15 0.03 17.84
C SER A 326 -3.63 0.36 16.42
N PHE A 327 -2.96 1.26 15.71
CA PHE A 327 -3.23 1.62 14.32
C PHE A 327 -2.65 0.62 13.32
N TYR A 328 -1.89 -0.37 13.79
CA TYR A 328 -1.08 -1.26 12.96
C TYR A 328 -1.46 -2.72 13.17
N HIS A 329 -1.36 -3.53 12.10
CA HIS A 329 -1.62 -4.96 12.18
C HIS A 329 -0.53 -5.69 12.98
N ASN A 330 0.73 -5.26 12.86
CA ASN A 330 1.91 -5.82 13.52
C ASN A 330 2.12 -7.34 13.28
N LYS A 331 1.66 -7.83 12.13
CA LYS A 331 1.68 -9.26 11.77
C LYS A 331 2.72 -9.63 10.71
N ASN A 332 3.15 -8.68 9.89
CA ASN A 332 4.11 -8.92 8.82
C ASN A 332 5.55 -8.93 9.35
N ALA A 333 6.45 -9.54 8.57
CA ALA A 333 7.88 -9.45 8.78
C ALA A 333 8.32 -7.97 8.84
N LYS A 334 9.26 -7.68 9.72
CA LYS A 334 9.80 -6.34 10.02
C LYS A 334 11.26 -6.43 10.43
N ILE A 335 11.94 -5.30 10.32
CA ILE A 335 13.29 -5.14 10.85
C ILE A 335 13.15 -4.71 12.31
N ASN A 336 13.69 -5.51 13.21
CA ASN A 336 13.84 -5.17 14.62
C ASN A 336 15.19 -4.53 14.84
N ILE A 337 15.19 -3.44 15.62
CA ILE A 337 16.39 -2.72 16.01
C ILE A 337 16.37 -2.65 17.53
N ASP A 338 17.44 -3.13 18.15
CA ASP A 338 17.71 -2.99 19.58
C ASP A 338 19.04 -2.25 19.71
N ASN A 339 19.09 -1.21 20.54
CA ASN A 339 20.30 -0.44 20.74
C ASN A 339 20.46 0.00 22.19
N ASP A 340 21.72 0.05 22.61
CA ASP A 340 22.15 0.73 23.83
C ASP A 340 23.32 1.68 23.49
N GLU A 341 24.06 2.14 24.50
CA GLU A 341 25.19 3.06 24.29
C GLU A 341 26.35 2.42 23.48
N HIS A 342 26.52 1.11 23.56
CA HIS A 342 27.69 0.40 23.05
C HIS A 342 27.37 -0.72 22.05
N ARG A 343 26.10 -0.98 21.80
CA ARG A 343 25.63 -2.07 20.94
C ARG A 343 24.45 -1.66 20.09
N LEU A 344 24.51 -2.01 18.81
CA LEU A 344 23.39 -1.99 17.88
C LEU A 344 23.15 -3.42 17.38
N THR A 345 21.96 -3.94 17.60
CA THR A 345 21.49 -5.21 17.03
C THR A 345 20.38 -4.92 16.04
N VAL A 346 20.54 -5.43 14.81
CA VAL A 346 19.51 -5.34 13.76
C VAL A 346 19.19 -6.75 13.29
N SER A 347 17.90 -7.07 13.21
CA SER A 347 17.46 -8.40 12.81
C SER A 347 16.16 -8.36 12.00
N LEU A 348 16.02 -9.27 11.05
CA LEU A 348 14.76 -9.56 10.36
C LEU A 348 13.98 -10.60 11.16
N ASN A 349 12.73 -10.30 11.55
CA ASN A 349 11.84 -11.35 12.05
C ASN A 349 11.06 -12.01 10.90
N GLY A 350 11.09 -13.34 10.87
CA GLY A 350 10.48 -14.14 9.82
C GLY A 350 11.38 -14.33 8.60
N SER A 351 10.81 -14.90 7.54
CA SER A 351 11.49 -15.17 6.28
C SER A 351 10.95 -14.24 5.19
N LYS A 352 11.84 -13.47 4.57
CA LYS A 352 11.61 -12.84 3.26
C LYS A 352 12.56 -13.49 2.28
N GLU A 353 12.01 -13.99 1.17
CA GLU A 353 12.80 -14.65 0.13
C GLU A 353 13.71 -13.68 -0.60
N GLN A 354 13.36 -12.39 -0.61
CA GLN A 354 14.05 -11.34 -1.33
C GLN A 354 14.20 -10.11 -0.43
N GLY A 355 15.45 -9.65 -0.28
CA GLY A 355 15.82 -8.41 0.39
C GLY A 355 17.05 -8.53 1.29
N GLU A 356 17.73 -7.40 1.50
CA GLU A 356 18.94 -7.32 2.32
C GLU A 356 18.84 -6.14 3.29
N ILE A 357 19.34 -6.32 4.52
CA ILE A 357 19.50 -5.22 5.47
C ILE A 357 20.83 -4.53 5.17
N ILE A 358 20.86 -3.21 5.25
CA ILE A 358 22.11 -2.45 5.24
C ILE A 358 22.20 -1.60 6.50
N VAL A 359 23.24 -1.84 7.29
CA VAL A 359 23.61 -0.96 8.39
C VAL A 359 24.74 -0.06 7.93
N LYS A 360 24.52 1.25 7.98
CA LYS A 360 25.53 2.25 7.67
C LYS A 360 25.86 3.07 8.89
N PHE A 361 27.13 3.32 9.13
CA PHE A 361 27.58 4.16 10.25
C PHE A 361 28.85 4.91 9.88
N TYR A 362 29.02 6.09 10.46
CA TYR A 362 30.31 6.78 10.43
C TYR A 362 31.28 6.10 11.39
N ASN A 363 32.51 5.91 10.92
CA ASN A 363 33.61 5.49 11.78
C ASN A 363 34.78 6.45 11.57
N SER A 364 35.19 7.15 12.63
CA SER A 364 36.49 7.82 12.62
C SER A 364 37.59 6.74 12.61
N VAL A 365 38.75 7.04 12.03
CA VAL A 365 39.83 6.05 11.83
C VAL A 365 40.32 5.43 13.17
N ASP A 366 40.02 6.08 14.30
CA ASP A 366 40.49 5.70 15.64
C ASP A 366 39.48 4.91 16.49
N ASP A 367 38.22 4.77 16.04
CA ASP A 367 37.20 4.04 16.80
C ASP A 367 37.30 2.52 16.54
N GLN A 368 37.57 1.75 17.60
CA GLN A 368 37.49 0.30 17.55
C GLN A 368 36.03 -0.15 17.55
N PHE A 369 35.66 -0.96 16.58
CA PHE A 369 34.35 -1.58 16.49
C PHE A 369 34.47 -3.08 16.22
N GLU A 370 33.46 -3.84 16.63
CA GLU A 370 33.34 -5.27 16.32
C GLU A 370 32.01 -5.53 15.63
N ILE A 371 32.01 -6.36 14.58
CA ILE A 371 30.79 -6.77 13.87
C ILE A 371 30.66 -8.29 13.95
N LYS A 372 29.48 -8.77 14.32
CA LYS A 372 29.10 -10.19 14.35
C LYS A 372 27.75 -10.39 13.64
N GLY A 373 27.55 -11.56 13.04
CA GLY A 373 26.28 -11.96 12.44
C GLY A 373 26.40 -12.44 11.00
N ASP A 374 25.29 -12.37 10.25
CA ASP A 374 25.13 -12.88 8.89
C ASP A 374 25.62 -11.86 7.85
N ILE A 375 26.90 -11.51 7.96
CA ILE A 375 27.55 -10.48 7.15
C ILE A 375 27.76 -11.03 5.73
N GLY A 376 27.18 -10.35 4.74
CA GLY A 376 27.41 -10.62 3.33
C GLY A 376 28.59 -9.84 2.76
N LEU A 377 28.61 -8.52 2.97
CA LEU A 377 29.58 -7.60 2.39
C LEU A 377 29.81 -6.41 3.32
N ILE A 378 31.06 -5.95 3.43
CA ILE A 378 31.43 -4.70 4.10
C ILE A 378 32.09 -3.79 3.08
N LEU A 379 31.60 -2.56 2.95
CA LEU A 379 32.18 -1.51 2.13
C LEU A 379 32.58 -0.33 3.01
N ASN A 380 33.72 0.29 2.71
CA ASN A 380 34.15 1.54 3.35
C ASN A 380 34.33 2.61 2.27
N ASN A 381 33.61 3.72 2.41
CA ASN A 381 33.70 4.87 1.51
C ASN A 381 33.72 6.16 2.32
N ASN A 382 34.84 6.89 2.29
CA ASN A 382 34.99 8.20 2.92
C ASN A 382 34.50 8.25 4.39
N SER A 383 34.94 7.28 5.20
CA SER A 383 34.59 7.12 6.63
C SER A 383 33.17 6.62 6.92
N ILE A 384 32.39 6.27 5.89
CA ILE A 384 31.11 5.57 6.04
C ILE A 384 31.35 4.09 5.80
N ILE A 385 31.06 3.27 6.82
CA ILE A 385 31.06 1.82 6.72
C ILE A 385 29.63 1.38 6.40
N SER A 386 29.47 0.57 5.35
CA SER A 386 28.21 -0.05 4.96
C SER A 386 28.32 -1.56 5.09
N VAL A 387 27.46 -2.15 5.90
CA VAL A 387 27.43 -3.59 6.18
C VAL A 387 26.14 -4.17 5.63
N TYR A 388 26.27 -5.07 4.65
CA TYR A 388 25.16 -5.82 4.06
C TYR A 388 24.94 -7.09 4.88
N VAL A 389 23.70 -7.31 5.28
CA VAL A 389 23.32 -8.31 6.27
C VAL A 389 22.12 -9.08 5.76
N LYS A 390 22.18 -10.41 5.84
CA LYS A 390 21.08 -11.27 5.39
C LYS A 390 19.94 -11.34 6.39
N GLN A 391 20.24 -11.57 7.66
CA GLN A 391 19.21 -11.79 8.67
C GLN A 391 19.49 -11.06 9.97
N HIS A 392 20.70 -11.17 10.52
CA HIS A 392 21.04 -10.54 11.78
C HIS A 392 22.47 -9.97 11.81
N ILE A 393 22.63 -8.81 12.47
CA ILE A 393 23.90 -8.18 12.77
C ILE A 393 23.90 -7.65 14.20
N THR A 394 25.04 -7.77 14.86
CA THR A 394 25.38 -7.02 16.07
C THR A 394 26.64 -6.22 15.81
N LEU A 395 26.56 -4.91 15.98
CA LEU A 395 27.66 -3.95 15.90
C LEU A 395 27.96 -3.46 17.32
N MET A 396 29.19 -3.70 17.78
CA MET A 396 29.71 -3.18 19.05
C MET A 396 30.54 -1.92 18.74
N ILE A 397 30.02 -0.75 19.13
CA ILE A 397 30.64 0.56 18.91
C ILE A 397 30.00 1.57 19.87
N ASN A 398 30.70 2.66 20.22
CA ASN A 398 30.10 3.75 20.99
C ASN A 398 29.09 4.54 20.14
N LEU A 399 27.79 4.32 20.38
CA LEU A 399 26.70 4.87 19.59
C LEU A 399 26.37 6.33 19.93
N LYS A 400 26.85 6.88 21.05
CA LYS A 400 26.55 8.27 21.47
C LYS A 400 27.05 9.32 20.48
N ASN A 401 28.16 9.04 19.80
CA ASN A 401 28.88 10.03 19.00
C ASN A 401 28.93 9.67 17.51
N ILE A 402 28.19 8.63 17.09
CA ILE A 402 28.18 8.21 15.69
C ILE A 402 26.79 8.35 15.09
N ASN A 403 26.78 8.82 13.84
CA ASN A 403 25.59 8.79 13.02
C ASN A 403 25.51 7.43 12.32
N TYR A 404 24.35 6.80 12.39
CA TYR A 404 24.06 5.55 11.72
C TYR A 404 22.64 5.51 11.16
N SER A 405 22.45 4.68 10.15
CA SER A 405 21.18 4.48 9.49
C SER A 405 21.02 3.00 9.15
N VAL A 406 19.80 2.50 9.31
CA VAL A 406 19.41 1.14 8.93
C VAL A 406 18.48 1.23 7.74
N PHE A 407 18.78 0.45 6.72
CA PHE A 407 18.04 0.38 5.48
C PHE A 407 17.60 -1.05 5.19
N TYR A 408 16.52 -1.18 4.43
CA TYR A 408 16.11 -2.44 3.81
C TYR A 408 16.07 -2.25 2.30
N ILE A 409 16.79 -3.10 1.57
CA ILE A 409 16.75 -3.12 0.10
C ILE A 409 15.88 -4.27 -0.36
N SER A 410 14.97 -4.00 -1.29
CA SER A 410 14.35 -5.03 -2.13
C SER A 410 14.10 -4.49 -3.53
N GLN A 411 14.31 -5.32 -4.55
CA GLN A 411 14.08 -4.98 -5.97
C GLN A 411 14.67 -3.62 -6.37
N ASP A 412 15.92 -3.36 -5.96
CA ASP A 412 16.67 -2.11 -6.18
C ASP A 412 16.12 -0.85 -5.49
N GLU A 413 15.00 -0.95 -4.78
CA GLU A 413 14.47 0.11 -3.93
C GLU A 413 15.10 0.03 -2.53
N ASN A 414 15.57 1.17 -2.04
CA ASN A 414 16.17 1.30 -0.72
C ASN A 414 15.20 2.01 0.22
N TRP A 415 14.84 1.39 1.34
CA TRP A 415 13.89 1.91 2.31
C TRP A 415 14.59 2.28 3.61
N LEU A 416 14.46 3.54 4.05
CA LEU A 416 14.99 3.93 5.35
C LEU A 416 14.14 3.33 6.47
N VAL A 417 14.77 2.51 7.31
CA VAL A 417 14.10 1.86 8.44
C VAL A 417 14.36 2.61 9.75
N TYR A 418 15.55 3.16 9.90
CA TYR A 418 15.90 3.95 11.09
C TYR A 418 17.07 4.87 10.80
N THR A 419 17.10 6.02 11.50
CA THR A 419 18.27 6.89 11.54
C THR A 419 18.32 7.62 12.89
N ASN A 420 19.54 7.82 13.40
CA ASN A 420 19.79 8.78 14.48
C ASN A 420 20.40 10.10 13.95
N SER A 421 20.40 10.30 12.64
CA SER A 421 20.93 11.48 11.96
C SER A 421 19.88 12.16 11.09
N ARG A 422 19.92 13.50 11.07
CA ARG A 422 19.08 14.36 10.20
C ARG A 422 19.35 14.18 8.72
N MET A 423 20.59 13.83 8.38
CA MET A 423 20.97 13.40 7.03
C MET A 423 21.27 11.91 7.11
N PRO A 424 20.33 11.03 6.74
CA PRO A 424 20.61 9.60 6.71
C PRO A 424 21.73 9.32 5.72
N LEU A 425 22.47 8.24 5.95
CA LEU A 425 23.64 7.88 5.15
C LEU A 425 23.24 7.30 3.78
N LEU A 426 22.63 8.14 2.94
CA LEU A 426 21.88 7.75 1.74
C LEU A 426 22.76 7.33 0.54
N HIS A 427 24.07 7.55 0.57
CA HIS A 427 24.93 7.17 -0.56
C HIS A 427 25.03 5.65 -0.73
N LEU A 428 24.30 5.11 -1.70
CA LEU A 428 24.56 3.80 -2.26
C LEU A 428 25.75 3.92 -3.23
N VAL A 429 26.77 3.11 -3.00
CA VAL A 429 27.79 2.83 -4.00
C VAL A 429 27.09 2.06 -5.11
N GLU A 430 27.19 2.54 -6.35
CA GLU A 430 26.79 1.76 -7.52
C GLU A 430 27.47 0.38 -7.41
N ARG A 431 26.69 -0.71 -7.42
CA ARG A 431 27.25 -2.03 -7.71
C ARG A 431 27.79 -1.96 -9.13
N ASN A 432 29.06 -1.58 -9.28
CA ASN A 432 29.77 -1.74 -10.54
C ASN A 432 29.77 -3.22 -10.90
N GLY A 433 28.92 -3.58 -11.87
CA GLY A 433 29.01 -4.75 -12.74
C GLY A 433 29.10 -6.13 -12.09
N LYS A 434 28.04 -6.92 -12.27
CA LYS A 434 28.20 -8.28 -12.78
C LYS A 434 27.38 -8.44 -14.04
#